data_AF-A0A8J4D003-F1
#
_entry.id   AF-A0A8J4D003-F1
#
_cell.length_a   1.000
_cell.length_b   1.000
_cell.length_c   1.000
_cell.angle_alpha   90.00
_cell.angle_beta   90.00
_cell.angle_gamma   90.00
#
_symmetry.space_group_name_H-M   'P 1'
#
loop_
_entity.id
_entity.type
_entity.pdbx_description
1 polymer ?
#
loop_
_entity_poly.entity_id
_entity_poly.type
_entity_poly.pdbx_seq_one_letter_code
_entity_poly.pdbx_strand_id
1 'polypeptide(L)'
;MSLVHKTLVSTPAKSQGALVAPAVRPQPVARRVRSAHAQATNALTVTQSKAIAQTNGAPAPVPVPVEEEVDLAKHMQDRHAHILRYFPTALGVDDFMARVEVALAGFGFTGDNTIAMTNLCRDEVTQVVKDKIEACFGSSFNTNGLGAVLTCGVTGMKAGLSHSPVCSGGRERYVFFAFPHIAINSECEMGAITRPGRPKKSCACGALQKCLVELKAEGLEAAVRSPGLHDPLEPEYSILKQRLARRIRYEKLDVGMLDLPSLTQIAERTISDDLEYLIEKAVNPAIADYAVITGVEIHNWAADLEDGGDPSMEFVAPTKAYVVVNGVKTHLDLMMIPPMSFRQLQLMASRSLLDIPPGDIAAGLRGSVLQEIPYAYLEKRMGGAATEGAVGRAANPVNLQIAAEWPSWQSRIRRDNNAAPYTLHQLERDMYAPTMDSPELANLN
;
A
#
# COMPACT_ATOMS: atom_id res chain seq x y z
N MET A 1 -29.53 -30.62 -45.49
CA MET A 1 -28.83 -31.61 -46.34
C MET A 1 -27.48 -31.02 -46.73
N SER A 2 -26.40 -31.77 -46.42
CA SER A 2 -24.98 -31.65 -46.85
C SER A 2 -24.24 -30.34 -46.50
N LEU A 3 -23.42 -30.20 -45.45
CA LEU A 3 -22.18 -30.89 -45.02
C LEU A 3 -21.07 -30.98 -46.10
N VAL A 4 -20.02 -30.16 -45.95
CA VAL A 4 -18.68 -30.46 -46.48
C VAL A 4 -17.63 -30.16 -45.40
N HIS A 5 -17.01 -31.25 -44.93
CA HIS A 5 -15.88 -31.30 -44.02
C HIS A 5 -14.60 -30.72 -44.67
N LYS A 6 -13.80 -30.00 -43.87
CA LYS A 6 -12.36 -29.84 -44.13
C LYS A 6 -11.56 -30.50 -43.00
N THR A 7 -10.75 -31.47 -43.40
CA THR A 7 -9.91 -32.33 -42.57
C THR A 7 -8.58 -31.64 -42.26
N LEU A 8 -8.19 -31.63 -40.99
CA LEU A 8 -6.85 -31.25 -40.53
C LEU A 8 -5.84 -32.36 -40.86
N VAL A 9 -4.72 -31.97 -41.47
CA VAL A 9 -3.57 -32.85 -41.70
C VAL A 9 -2.52 -32.55 -40.62
N SER A 10 -2.15 -33.59 -39.87
CA SER A 10 -1.12 -33.59 -38.85
C SER A 10 0.26 -33.82 -39.48
N THR A 11 1.25 -33.04 -39.02
CA THR A 11 2.68 -33.27 -39.29
C THR A 11 3.40 -33.63 -37.99
N PRO A 12 4.26 -34.66 -37.97
CA PRO A 12 4.88 -35.15 -36.74
C PRO A 12 6.08 -34.30 -36.31
N ALA A 13 6.15 -34.03 -35.01
CA ALA A 13 7.26 -33.37 -34.34
C ALA A 13 8.51 -34.27 -34.33
N LYS A 14 9.64 -33.73 -34.79
CA LYS A 14 10.96 -34.34 -34.61
C LYS A 14 11.47 -34.06 -33.20
N SER A 15 11.85 -35.13 -32.52
CA SER A 15 12.57 -35.15 -31.26
C SER A 15 13.90 -34.40 -31.35
N GLN A 16 14.12 -33.45 -30.43
CA GLN A 16 15.44 -32.94 -30.10
C GLN A 16 15.80 -33.40 -28.68
N GLY A 17 17.04 -33.89 -28.57
CA GLY A 17 17.54 -34.63 -27.42
C GLY A 17 17.69 -33.79 -26.16
N ALA A 18 17.33 -34.41 -25.04
CA ALA A 18 17.66 -33.94 -23.71
C ALA A 18 19.17 -34.04 -23.49
N LEU A 19 19.84 -32.88 -23.40
CA LEU A 19 21.14 -32.78 -22.75
C LEU A 19 20.89 -32.59 -21.26
N VAL A 20 21.22 -33.62 -20.50
CA VAL A 20 21.18 -33.68 -19.04
C VAL A 20 22.32 -32.84 -18.48
N ALA A 21 22.01 -31.79 -17.70
CA ALA A 21 23.00 -31.10 -16.87
C ALA A 21 23.24 -31.92 -15.58
N PRO A 22 24.48 -32.01 -15.08
CA PRO A 22 24.81 -32.86 -13.94
C PRO A 22 24.21 -32.32 -12.64
N ALA A 23 23.59 -33.22 -11.89
CA ALA A 23 23.03 -32.95 -10.57
C ALA A 23 24.14 -32.59 -9.57
N VAL A 24 24.18 -31.32 -9.14
CA VAL A 24 24.98 -30.90 -7.98
C VAL A 24 24.11 -31.10 -6.75
N ARG A 25 24.53 -32.05 -5.90
CA ARG A 25 23.91 -32.30 -4.59
C ARG A 25 24.17 -31.08 -3.68
N PRO A 26 23.15 -30.49 -3.05
CA PRO A 26 23.38 -29.57 -1.95
C PRO A 26 23.83 -30.36 -0.71
N GLN A 27 25.00 -30.03 -0.18
CA GLN A 27 25.40 -30.46 1.17
C GLN A 27 24.64 -29.62 2.20
N PRO A 28 24.10 -30.21 3.28
CA PRO A 28 23.47 -29.45 4.34
C PRO A 28 24.53 -28.82 5.23
N VAL A 29 24.68 -27.50 5.17
CA VAL A 29 25.38 -26.74 6.21
C VAL A 29 24.35 -26.43 7.30
N ALA A 30 24.43 -27.17 8.40
CA ALA A 30 23.65 -26.87 9.59
C ALA A 30 24.23 -25.62 10.27
N ARG A 31 23.44 -24.53 10.39
CA ARG A 31 23.75 -23.45 11.33
C ARG A 31 22.55 -23.21 12.24
N ARG A 32 22.77 -23.46 13.54
CA ARG A 32 21.79 -23.29 14.62
C ARG A 32 21.59 -21.80 14.91
N VAL A 33 20.36 -21.32 14.79
CA VAL A 33 19.90 -20.11 15.47
C VAL A 33 19.57 -20.51 16.91
N ARG A 34 20.27 -19.92 17.88
CA ARG A 34 19.91 -20.04 19.31
C ARG A 34 19.26 -18.73 19.73
N SER A 35 17.97 -18.77 20.03
CA SER A 35 17.28 -17.75 20.82
C SER A 35 17.79 -17.81 22.26
N ALA A 36 18.42 -16.74 22.73
CA ALA A 36 18.92 -16.66 24.09
C ALA A 36 17.78 -16.33 25.05
N HIS A 37 17.34 -17.31 25.83
CA HIS A 37 16.73 -17.09 27.14
C HIS A 37 17.82 -16.87 28.18
N ALA A 38 17.77 -15.76 28.91
CA ALA A 38 18.58 -15.55 30.10
C ALA A 38 17.68 -15.22 31.30
N GLN A 39 17.56 -16.18 32.21
CA GLN A 39 17.15 -15.97 33.60
C GLN A 39 18.40 -15.98 34.49
N ALA A 40 18.35 -15.08 35.48
CA ALA A 40 18.94 -15.16 36.82
C ALA A 40 20.47 -15.15 37.01
N THR A 41 20.90 -13.99 37.49
CA THR A 41 21.92 -13.69 38.50
C THR A 41 22.35 -14.83 39.43
N ASN A 42 23.66 -15.00 39.63
CA ASN A 42 24.29 -14.90 40.95
C ASN A 42 25.82 -14.80 40.87
N ALA A 43 26.37 -14.11 41.87
CA ALA A 43 27.76 -13.70 42.04
C ALA A 43 28.70 -14.85 42.42
N LEU A 44 30.01 -14.69 42.15
CA LEU A 44 31.08 -14.59 43.15
C LEU A 44 32.49 -14.69 42.51
N THR A 45 33.35 -13.80 42.98
CA THR A 45 34.80 -13.66 42.85
C THR A 45 35.60 -14.95 43.14
N VAL A 46 36.72 -15.18 42.42
CA VAL A 46 38.06 -15.55 42.98
C VAL A 46 39.17 -15.26 41.95
N THR A 47 40.30 -14.80 42.50
CA THR A 47 41.57 -14.32 41.95
C THR A 47 42.49 -15.34 41.28
N GLN A 48 43.27 -14.80 40.32
CA GLN A 48 44.53 -15.21 39.67
C GLN A 48 45.31 -16.46 40.14
N SER A 49 45.83 -17.21 39.16
CA SER A 49 47.19 -17.75 39.17
C SER A 49 47.70 -18.03 37.76
N LYS A 50 48.91 -17.53 37.46
CA LYS A 50 49.66 -17.75 36.21
C LYS A 50 50.07 -19.22 36.07
N ALA A 51 49.88 -19.78 34.87
CA ALA A 51 50.64 -20.93 34.40
C ALA A 51 51.09 -20.66 32.96
N ILE A 52 52.41 -20.67 32.74
CA ILE A 52 53.06 -20.63 31.44
C ILE A 52 53.09 -22.06 30.90
N ALA A 53 52.52 -22.31 29.72
CA ALA A 53 52.72 -23.56 28.99
C ALA A 53 52.83 -23.30 27.48
N GLN A 54 54.06 -23.54 27.00
CA GLN A 54 54.52 -24.03 25.70
C GLN A 54 53.64 -23.83 24.46
N THR A 55 54.24 -23.13 23.49
CA THR A 55 53.81 -22.92 22.12
C THR A 55 53.80 -24.24 21.33
N ASN A 56 52.61 -24.72 20.97
CA ASN A 56 52.44 -25.58 19.80
C ASN A 56 51.74 -24.75 18.72
N GLY A 57 52.44 -24.57 17.60
CA GLY A 57 51.96 -23.78 16.46
C GLY A 57 50.73 -24.43 15.84
N ALA A 58 49.55 -23.89 16.16
CA ALA A 58 48.37 -24.00 15.33
C ALA A 58 48.35 -22.82 14.36
N PRO A 59 47.98 -23.00 13.07
CA PRO A 59 47.76 -21.88 12.18
C PRO A 59 46.72 -20.95 12.80
N ALA A 60 47.04 -19.65 12.86
CA ALA A 60 46.14 -18.65 13.38
C ALA A 60 44.78 -18.77 12.67
N PRO A 61 43.65 -18.76 13.40
CA PRO A 61 42.35 -18.69 12.75
C PRO A 61 42.35 -17.44 11.88
N VAL A 62 42.07 -17.61 10.59
CA VAL A 62 41.77 -16.51 9.68
C VAL A 62 40.72 -15.65 10.38
N PRO A 63 40.90 -14.31 10.49
CA PRO A 63 39.86 -13.47 11.06
C PRO A 63 38.61 -13.72 10.23
N VAL A 64 37.62 -14.39 10.84
CA VAL A 64 36.27 -14.39 10.31
C VAL A 64 35.91 -12.91 10.22
N PRO A 65 35.48 -12.38 9.06
CA PRO A 65 34.98 -11.02 8.99
C PRO A 65 33.97 -10.89 10.11
N VAL A 66 34.19 -9.91 10.99
CA VAL A 66 33.16 -9.53 11.94
C VAL A 66 32.06 -8.97 11.07
N GLU A 67 31.07 -9.81 10.74
CA GLU A 67 29.82 -9.33 10.17
C GLU A 67 29.30 -8.30 11.17
N GLU A 68 29.31 -7.02 10.78
CA GLU A 68 28.70 -5.97 11.59
C GLU A 68 27.27 -6.41 11.85
N GLU A 69 26.94 -6.64 13.12
CA GLU A 69 25.58 -6.93 13.54
C GLU A 69 24.76 -5.67 13.25
N VAL A 70 24.10 -5.66 12.08
CA VAL A 70 23.25 -4.54 11.67
C VAL A 70 22.11 -4.47 12.67
N ASP A 71 22.01 -3.37 13.41
CA ASP A 71 20.83 -3.07 14.21
C ASP A 71 19.64 -2.91 13.25
N LEU A 72 18.91 -4.01 13.06
CA LEU A 72 17.80 -4.11 12.13
C LEU A 72 16.73 -3.06 12.41
N ALA A 73 16.49 -2.74 13.68
CA ALA A 73 15.51 -1.73 14.05
C ALA A 73 15.96 -0.34 13.62
N LYS A 74 17.24 0.00 13.83
CA LYS A 74 17.83 1.24 13.33
C LYS A 74 17.81 1.29 11.79
N HIS A 75 18.12 0.19 11.11
CA HIS A 75 18.08 0.12 9.65
C HIS A 75 16.66 0.38 9.08
N MET A 76 15.63 -0.23 9.66
CA MET A 76 14.23 0.04 9.29
C MET A 76 13.83 1.50 9.54
N GLN A 77 14.31 2.10 10.63
CA GLN A 77 14.08 3.52 10.94
C GLN A 77 14.80 4.45 9.95
N ASP A 78 16.04 4.14 9.57
CA ASP A 78 16.81 4.92 8.59
C ASP A 78 16.10 4.90 7.22
N ARG A 79 15.55 3.75 6.82
CA ARG A 79 14.71 3.60 5.61
C ARG A 79 13.41 4.39 5.70
N HIS A 80 12.70 4.33 6.83
CA HIS A 80 11.50 5.15 7.03
C HIS A 80 11.82 6.64 6.99
N ALA A 81 12.91 7.08 7.62
CA ALA A 81 13.39 8.46 7.58
C ALA A 81 13.72 8.91 6.15
N HIS A 82 14.22 8.02 5.29
CA HIS A 82 14.41 8.30 3.87
C HIS A 82 13.07 8.52 3.15
N ILE A 83 12.07 7.65 3.37
CA ILE A 83 10.72 7.80 2.82
C ILE A 83 10.10 9.14 3.24
N LEU A 84 10.25 9.53 4.51
CA LEU A 84 9.71 10.77 5.07
C LEU A 84 10.26 12.04 4.39
N ARG A 85 11.40 11.97 3.68
CA ARG A 85 11.91 13.10 2.88
C ARG A 85 11.02 13.42 1.69
N TYR A 86 10.34 12.42 1.13
CA TYR A 86 9.46 12.55 -0.03
C TYR A 86 7.99 12.56 0.38
N PHE A 87 7.65 11.79 1.41
CA PHE A 87 6.29 11.60 1.91
C PHE A 87 6.25 11.80 3.44
N PRO A 88 6.18 13.05 3.92
CA PRO A 88 6.29 13.35 5.36
C PRO A 88 5.19 12.73 6.24
N THR A 89 4.06 12.33 5.63
CA THR A 89 2.94 11.67 6.32
C THR A 89 3.00 10.15 6.26
N ALA A 90 4.06 9.55 5.69
CA ALA A 90 4.15 8.09 5.54
C ALA A 90 4.07 7.36 6.89
N LEU A 91 3.05 6.51 7.02
CA LEU A 91 2.81 5.59 8.12
C LEU A 91 3.05 4.16 7.64
N GLY A 92 3.53 3.27 8.51
CA GLY A 92 3.48 1.83 8.21
C GLY A 92 2.02 1.41 8.00
N VAL A 93 1.76 0.48 7.08
CA VAL A 93 0.39 0.14 6.65
C VAL A 93 -0.53 -0.27 7.81
N ASP A 94 -0.01 -0.99 8.81
CA ASP A 94 -0.77 -1.39 10.00
C ASP A 94 -1.11 -0.21 10.92
N ASP A 95 -0.20 0.74 11.10
CA ASP A 95 -0.47 1.98 11.84
C ASP A 95 -1.49 2.84 11.09
N PHE A 96 -1.37 2.93 9.77
CA PHE A 96 -2.36 3.61 8.93
C PHE A 96 -3.76 3.00 9.12
N MET A 97 -3.92 1.68 8.95
CA MET A 97 -5.23 1.03 9.09
C MET A 97 -5.80 1.15 10.49
N ALA A 98 -4.96 1.02 11.53
CA ALA A 98 -5.36 1.22 12.91
C ALA A 98 -5.99 2.60 13.14
N ARG A 99 -5.32 3.65 12.64
CA ARG A 99 -5.80 5.02 12.79
C ARG A 99 -7.08 5.26 12.00
N VAL A 100 -7.19 4.66 10.82
CA VAL A 100 -8.42 4.69 10.01
C VAL A 100 -9.59 4.07 10.76
N GLU A 101 -9.44 2.87 11.29
CA GLU A 101 -10.50 2.20 12.06
C GLU A 101 -10.93 3.02 13.28
N VAL A 102 -9.96 3.54 14.04
CA VAL A 102 -10.22 4.37 15.22
C VAL A 102 -10.97 5.66 14.83
N ALA A 103 -10.57 6.31 13.74
CA ALA A 103 -11.23 7.51 13.25
C ALA A 103 -12.68 7.21 12.86
N LEU A 104 -12.88 6.17 12.04
CA LEU A 104 -14.15 5.81 11.43
C LEU A 104 -15.14 5.22 12.44
N ALA A 105 -14.68 4.44 13.42
CA ALA A 105 -15.49 4.01 14.56
C ALA A 105 -16.04 5.21 15.34
N GLY A 106 -15.25 6.28 15.45
CA GLY A 106 -15.68 7.57 15.99
C GLY A 106 -16.74 8.30 15.14
N PHE A 107 -17.19 7.75 14.03
CA PHE A 107 -18.32 8.28 13.25
C PHE A 107 -19.39 7.21 12.98
N GLY A 108 -19.30 6.06 13.67
CA GLY A 108 -20.26 4.97 13.57
C GLY A 108 -20.03 4.02 12.39
N PHE A 109 -18.91 4.12 11.69
CA PHE A 109 -18.49 3.18 10.66
C PHE A 109 -17.80 1.98 11.32
N THR A 110 -18.21 0.78 10.96
CA THR A 110 -17.59 -0.49 11.36
C THR A 110 -17.55 -1.44 10.17
N GLY A 111 -16.73 -2.49 10.23
CA GLY A 111 -16.67 -3.50 9.17
C GLY A 111 -18.00 -4.24 8.94
N ASP A 112 -18.87 -4.30 9.94
CA ASP A 112 -20.17 -4.97 9.82
C ASP A 112 -21.23 -4.12 9.11
N ASN A 113 -21.05 -2.79 9.09
CA ASN A 113 -22.10 -1.85 8.68
C ASN A 113 -21.69 -0.95 7.51
N THR A 114 -20.47 -1.12 7.00
CA THR A 114 -19.86 -0.26 5.98
C THR A 114 -19.31 -1.14 4.87
N ILE A 115 -19.62 -0.80 3.62
CA ILE A 115 -18.93 -1.39 2.46
C ILE A 115 -17.74 -0.52 2.07
N ALA A 116 -16.58 -1.16 1.90
CA ALA A 116 -15.39 -0.51 1.37
C ALA A 116 -15.35 -0.60 -0.16
N MET A 117 -15.02 0.52 -0.82
CA MET A 117 -14.61 0.57 -2.21
C MET A 117 -13.12 0.90 -2.25
N THR A 118 -12.34 0.07 -2.95
CA THR A 118 -10.88 0.18 -3.04
C THR A 118 -10.47 0.44 -4.48
N ASN A 119 -9.69 1.49 -4.72
CA ASN A 119 -9.12 1.81 -6.02
C ASN A 119 -7.59 1.88 -5.93
N LEU A 120 -6.92 0.90 -6.53
CA LEU A 120 -5.46 0.80 -6.56
C LEU A 120 -4.96 0.69 -8.01
N CYS A 121 -3.64 0.62 -8.16
CA CYS A 121 -3.06 0.17 -9.42
C CYS A 121 -3.48 -1.29 -9.71
N ARG A 122 -3.46 -1.69 -10.98
CA ARG A 122 -3.63 -3.11 -11.37
C ARG A 122 -2.38 -3.96 -11.09
N ASP A 123 -1.28 -3.33 -10.70
CA ASP A 123 -0.02 -4.00 -10.34
C ASP A 123 -0.24 -4.91 -9.11
N GLU A 124 0.31 -6.13 -9.12
CA GLU A 124 0.07 -7.13 -8.08
C GLU A 124 0.63 -6.73 -6.70
N VAL A 125 1.61 -5.82 -6.69
CA VAL A 125 2.27 -5.36 -5.47
C VAL A 125 1.32 -4.63 -4.52
N THR A 126 0.23 -4.05 -5.05
CA THR A 126 -0.76 -3.31 -4.24
C THR A 126 -1.68 -4.22 -3.43
N GLN A 127 -1.47 -5.54 -3.49
CA GLN A 127 -2.34 -6.51 -2.84
C GLN A 127 -2.26 -6.42 -1.31
N VAL A 128 -1.14 -5.96 -0.73
CA VAL A 128 -0.97 -5.83 0.73
C VAL A 128 -1.99 -4.85 1.32
N VAL A 129 -2.06 -3.63 0.81
CA VAL A 129 -3.01 -2.61 1.30
C VAL A 129 -4.45 -3.08 1.10
N LYS A 130 -4.74 -3.70 -0.04
CA LYS A 130 -6.06 -4.29 -0.32
C LYS A 130 -6.45 -5.33 0.73
N ASP A 131 -5.58 -6.30 1.00
CA ASP A 131 -5.83 -7.36 1.98
C ASP A 131 -6.09 -6.77 3.37
N LYS A 132 -5.34 -5.73 3.77
CA LYS A 132 -5.53 -5.06 5.06
C LYS A 132 -6.88 -4.34 5.14
N ILE A 133 -7.30 -3.65 4.07
CA ILE A 133 -8.63 -3.03 3.99
C ILE A 133 -9.73 -4.09 4.08
N GLU A 134 -9.60 -5.20 3.35
CA GLU A 134 -10.59 -6.28 3.33
C GLU A 134 -10.66 -7.03 4.67
N ALA A 135 -9.56 -7.09 5.42
CA ALA A 135 -9.55 -7.64 6.77
C ALA A 135 -10.37 -6.79 7.76
N CYS A 136 -10.45 -5.48 7.54
CA CYS A 136 -11.16 -4.54 8.41
C CYS A 136 -12.64 -4.37 8.03
N PHE A 137 -12.94 -4.34 6.73
CA PHE A 137 -14.26 -4.00 6.20
C PHE A 137 -14.98 -5.17 5.51
N GLY A 138 -14.43 -6.37 5.57
CA GLY A 138 -14.90 -7.51 4.80
C GLY A 138 -14.59 -7.36 3.30
N SER A 139 -15.26 -8.15 2.45
CA SER A 139 -15.02 -8.10 1.01
C SER A 139 -15.28 -6.70 0.44
N SER A 140 -14.22 -6.08 -0.09
CA SER A 140 -14.29 -4.74 -0.67
C SER A 140 -14.66 -4.79 -2.16
N PHE A 141 -15.36 -3.77 -2.65
CA PHE A 141 -15.58 -3.57 -4.08
C PHE A 141 -14.34 -2.91 -4.69
N ASN A 142 -13.65 -3.62 -5.58
CA ASN A 142 -12.37 -3.18 -6.13
C ASN A 142 -12.53 -2.61 -7.54
N THR A 143 -11.91 -1.45 -7.82
CA THR A 143 -12.09 -0.70 -9.09
C THR A 143 -10.78 -0.36 -9.81
N ASN A 144 -9.73 -1.10 -9.49
CA ASN A 144 -8.35 -0.84 -9.90
C ASN A 144 -8.19 -0.56 -11.41
N GLY A 145 -7.27 0.34 -11.74
CA GLY A 145 -6.87 0.72 -13.10
C GLY A 145 -5.36 0.93 -13.21
N LEU A 146 -4.81 1.05 -14.42
CA LEU A 146 -3.38 1.39 -14.59
C LEU A 146 -3.04 2.70 -13.85
N GLY A 147 -2.02 2.67 -12.99
CA GLY A 147 -1.66 3.82 -12.16
C GLY A 147 -2.79 4.30 -11.24
N ALA A 148 -3.74 3.43 -10.89
CA ALA A 148 -4.96 3.73 -10.13
C ALA A 148 -5.93 4.71 -10.80
N VAL A 149 -5.90 4.83 -12.13
CA VAL A 149 -6.86 5.65 -12.88
C VAL A 149 -8.30 5.13 -12.72
N LEU A 150 -9.24 6.03 -12.41
CA LEU A 150 -10.66 5.69 -12.26
C LEU A 150 -11.38 5.66 -13.61
N THR A 151 -11.63 4.44 -14.11
CA THR A 151 -12.39 4.16 -15.34
C THR A 151 -13.69 3.41 -15.11
N CYS A 152 -13.98 2.98 -13.88
CA CYS A 152 -15.23 2.30 -13.52
C CYS A 152 -16.48 3.19 -13.71
N GLY A 153 -16.30 4.50 -13.63
CA GLY A 153 -17.36 5.49 -13.80
C GLY A 153 -18.46 5.41 -12.73
N VAL A 154 -19.49 6.23 -12.90
CA VAL A 154 -20.63 6.27 -11.97
C VAL A 154 -21.38 4.94 -11.95
N THR A 155 -21.47 4.26 -13.11
CA THR A 155 -22.12 2.94 -13.22
C THR A 155 -21.39 1.89 -12.40
N GLY A 156 -20.06 1.78 -12.54
CA GLY A 156 -19.27 0.83 -11.77
C GLY A 156 -19.33 1.13 -10.28
N MET A 157 -19.23 2.41 -9.89
CA MET A 157 -19.36 2.81 -8.49
C MET A 157 -20.73 2.42 -7.91
N LYS A 158 -21.85 2.80 -8.55
CA LYS A 158 -23.20 2.45 -8.09
C LYS A 158 -23.44 0.95 -7.98
N ALA A 159 -22.86 0.16 -8.90
CA ALA A 159 -22.94 -1.30 -8.85
C ALA A 159 -22.25 -1.88 -7.61
N GLY A 160 -21.13 -1.29 -7.17
CA GLY A 160 -20.48 -1.67 -5.93
C GLY A 160 -21.28 -1.27 -4.69
N LEU A 161 -21.81 -0.04 -4.67
CA LEU A 161 -22.49 0.53 -3.51
C LEU A 161 -23.84 -0.13 -3.20
N SER A 162 -24.50 -0.73 -4.20
CA SER A 162 -25.76 -1.47 -3.99
C SER A 162 -25.64 -2.71 -3.10
N HIS A 163 -24.44 -3.09 -2.69
CA HIS A 163 -24.18 -4.18 -1.76
C HIS A 163 -23.97 -3.71 -0.31
N SER A 164 -24.11 -2.42 -0.03
CA SER A 164 -23.92 -1.89 1.32
C SER A 164 -24.98 -2.44 2.30
N PRO A 165 -24.58 -2.81 3.53
CA PRO A 165 -25.53 -3.12 4.59
C PRO A 165 -26.42 -1.91 4.89
N VAL A 166 -27.74 -2.13 4.93
CA VAL A 166 -28.68 -1.12 5.39
C VAL A 166 -28.71 -1.13 6.92
N CYS A 167 -28.22 -0.05 7.52
CA CYS A 167 -28.17 0.12 8.97
C CYS A 167 -29.57 0.37 9.56
N SER A 168 -29.71 0.17 10.87
CA SER A 168 -30.91 0.57 11.62
C SER A 168 -31.26 2.03 11.35
N GLY A 169 -32.44 2.27 10.78
CA GLY A 169 -32.87 3.60 10.30
C GLY A 169 -32.79 3.80 8.78
N GLY A 170 -32.44 2.77 8.01
CA GLY A 170 -32.49 2.79 6.54
C GLY A 170 -31.30 3.47 5.87
N ARG A 171 -30.25 3.81 6.64
CA ARG A 171 -29.04 4.48 6.12
C ARG A 171 -27.99 3.47 5.69
N GLU A 172 -27.30 3.79 4.62
CA GLU A 172 -26.16 3.02 4.10
C GLU A 172 -24.85 3.71 4.50
N ARG A 173 -23.77 2.93 4.62
CA ARG A 173 -22.43 3.46 4.88
C ARG A 173 -21.42 2.96 3.87
N TYR A 174 -20.57 3.87 3.40
CA TYR A 174 -19.52 3.58 2.43
C TYR A 174 -18.18 4.13 2.92
N VAL A 175 -17.08 3.45 2.61
CA VAL A 175 -15.74 4.01 2.73
C VAL A 175 -15.00 3.86 1.40
N PHE A 176 -14.46 4.96 0.89
CA PHE A 176 -13.74 4.99 -0.37
C PHE A 176 -12.24 5.16 -0.12
N PHE A 177 -11.47 4.19 -0.60
CA PHE A 177 -10.02 4.17 -0.56
C PHE A 177 -9.45 4.35 -1.97
N ALA A 178 -8.51 5.28 -2.16
CA ALA A 178 -7.82 5.42 -3.44
C ALA A 178 -6.34 5.77 -3.27
N PHE A 179 -5.47 4.94 -3.85
CA PHE A 179 -4.02 5.08 -3.72
C PHE A 179 -3.34 4.77 -5.06
N PRO A 180 -2.69 5.74 -5.74
CA PRO A 180 -1.56 5.41 -6.60
C PRO A 180 -0.41 4.88 -5.73
N HIS A 181 0.56 4.23 -6.38
CA HIS A 181 1.66 3.59 -5.68
C HIS A 181 3.03 3.95 -6.27
N ILE A 182 4.06 3.80 -5.46
CA ILE A 182 5.47 3.97 -5.84
C ILE A 182 6.34 2.98 -5.05
N ALA A 183 7.41 2.48 -5.65
CA ALA A 183 8.44 1.76 -4.91
C ALA A 183 9.65 2.65 -4.60
N ILE A 184 10.18 2.48 -3.40
CA ILE A 184 11.49 2.97 -2.98
C ILE A 184 12.11 1.77 -2.28
N ASN A 185 13.01 1.01 -2.90
CA ASN A 185 13.48 -0.26 -2.30
C ASN A 185 14.38 -0.03 -1.06
N SER A 186 14.87 -1.11 -0.44
CA SER A 186 15.74 -1.04 0.73
C SER A 186 17.07 -0.31 0.49
N GLU A 187 17.54 -0.29 -0.75
CA GLU A 187 18.71 0.47 -1.22
C GLU A 187 18.39 1.95 -1.55
N CYS A 188 17.17 2.40 -1.26
CA CYS A 188 16.68 3.75 -1.53
C CYS A 188 16.60 4.11 -3.04
N GLU A 189 16.53 3.12 -3.92
CA GLU A 189 16.36 3.32 -5.35
C GLU A 189 14.90 3.63 -5.70
N MET A 190 14.71 4.75 -6.40
CA MET A 190 13.38 5.24 -6.78
C MET A 190 12.76 4.45 -7.92
N GLY A 191 11.51 4.04 -7.72
CA GLY A 191 10.71 3.31 -8.69
C GLY A 191 11.14 1.85 -8.88
N ALA A 192 12.20 1.39 -8.23
CA ALA A 192 12.72 0.03 -8.36
C ALA A 192 12.05 -0.92 -7.37
N ILE A 193 11.65 -2.10 -7.84
CA ILE A 193 11.10 -3.16 -6.99
C ILE A 193 11.58 -4.54 -7.44
N THR A 194 12.02 -5.36 -6.48
CA THR A 194 12.36 -6.77 -6.68
C THR A 194 11.10 -7.60 -6.48
N ARG A 195 10.84 -8.53 -7.41
CA ARG A 195 9.62 -9.36 -7.40
C ARG A 195 10.01 -10.83 -7.24
N PRO A 196 9.25 -11.62 -6.46
CA PRO A 196 9.51 -13.05 -6.33
C PRO A 196 9.63 -13.74 -7.69
N GLY A 197 10.63 -14.59 -7.84
CA GLY A 197 10.87 -15.35 -9.08
C GLY A 197 11.33 -14.53 -10.29
N ARG A 198 11.67 -13.24 -10.14
CA ARG A 198 12.20 -12.39 -11.22
C ARG A 198 13.70 -12.11 -10.98
N PRO A 199 14.60 -12.43 -11.93
CA PRO A 199 16.04 -12.21 -11.75
C PRO A 199 16.47 -10.74 -11.89
N LYS A 200 15.58 -9.85 -12.34
CA LYS A 200 15.88 -8.42 -12.52
C LYS A 200 14.88 -7.58 -11.75
N LYS A 201 15.39 -6.50 -11.16
CA LYS A 201 14.58 -5.39 -10.63
C LYS A 201 13.63 -4.88 -11.72
N SER A 202 12.42 -4.58 -11.31
CA SER A 202 11.33 -4.08 -12.15
C SER A 202 10.89 -2.70 -11.66
N CYS A 203 9.80 -2.16 -12.20
CA CYS A 203 9.32 -0.82 -11.84
C CYS A 203 7.98 -0.84 -11.07
N ALA A 204 7.78 0.14 -10.20
CA ALA A 204 6.50 0.45 -9.56
C ALA A 204 6.39 1.95 -9.23
N CYS A 205 5.39 2.69 -9.71
CA CYS A 205 4.38 2.30 -10.70
C CYS A 205 4.93 2.38 -12.13
N GLY A 206 4.83 1.29 -12.91
CA GLY A 206 5.28 1.29 -14.31
C GLY A 206 4.54 2.29 -15.21
N ALA A 207 3.22 2.47 -15.01
CA ALA A 207 2.43 3.43 -15.77
C ALA A 207 2.83 4.88 -15.48
N LEU A 208 3.06 5.24 -14.21
CA LEU A 208 3.49 6.58 -13.82
C LEU A 208 4.93 6.85 -14.26
N GLN A 209 5.83 5.86 -14.16
CA GLN A 209 7.19 5.98 -14.68
C GLN A 209 7.19 6.24 -16.19
N LYS A 210 6.35 5.53 -16.96
CA LYS A 210 6.19 5.76 -18.40
C LYS A 210 5.63 7.17 -18.68
N CYS A 211 4.60 7.61 -17.94
CA CYS A 211 4.07 8.98 -18.05
C CYS A 211 5.15 10.03 -17.80
N LEU A 212 5.99 9.87 -16.77
CA LEU A 212 7.06 10.83 -16.45
C LEU A 212 8.04 10.96 -17.61
N VAL A 213 8.47 9.84 -18.19
CA VAL A 213 9.42 9.81 -19.31
C VAL A 213 8.80 10.50 -20.53
N GLU A 214 7.58 10.14 -20.90
CA GLU A 214 6.92 10.71 -22.08
C GLU A 214 6.60 12.21 -21.91
N LEU A 215 6.13 12.64 -20.74
CA LEU A 215 5.86 14.05 -20.47
C LEU A 215 7.13 14.91 -20.56
N LYS A 216 8.28 14.38 -20.08
CA LYS A 216 9.57 15.06 -20.21
C LYS A 216 10.09 15.09 -21.65
N ALA A 217 9.84 14.04 -22.43
CA ALA A 217 10.34 13.92 -23.79
C ALA A 217 9.50 14.70 -24.82
N GLU A 218 8.18 14.60 -24.73
CA GLU A 218 7.22 15.16 -25.70
C GLU A 218 6.75 16.57 -25.30
N GLY A 219 6.90 16.94 -24.03
CA GLY A 219 6.36 18.16 -23.46
C GLY A 219 4.90 18.02 -23.01
N LEU A 220 4.48 18.93 -22.12
CA LEU A 220 3.17 18.87 -21.47
C LEU A 220 2.01 19.01 -22.45
N GLU A 221 2.08 19.98 -23.37
CA GLU A 221 0.97 20.31 -24.27
C GLU A 221 0.61 19.18 -25.24
N ALA A 222 1.58 18.34 -25.62
CA ALA A 222 1.32 17.17 -26.47
C ALA A 222 0.44 16.12 -25.77
N ALA A 223 0.51 16.06 -24.43
CA ALA A 223 -0.25 15.11 -23.63
C ALA A 223 -1.63 15.64 -23.19
N VAL A 224 -1.86 16.96 -23.23
CA VAL A 224 -3.14 17.53 -22.84
C VAL A 224 -4.16 17.36 -23.97
N ARG A 225 -5.24 16.64 -23.66
CA ARG A 225 -6.39 16.48 -24.57
C ARG A 225 -7.71 16.70 -23.83
N SER A 226 -8.75 17.00 -24.61
CA SER A 226 -10.11 17.13 -24.12
C SER A 226 -10.58 15.83 -23.45
N PRO A 227 -11.29 15.90 -22.32
CA PRO A 227 -11.86 14.71 -21.70
C PRO A 227 -12.81 13.95 -22.64
N GLY A 228 -12.89 12.64 -22.46
CA GLY A 228 -13.65 11.73 -23.33
C GLY A 228 -12.85 11.12 -24.47
N LEU A 229 -11.70 11.69 -24.84
CA LEU A 229 -10.78 11.11 -25.81
C LEU A 229 -9.86 10.08 -25.15
N HIS A 230 -9.59 8.99 -25.86
CA HIS A 230 -8.61 7.98 -25.46
C HIS A 230 -8.04 7.27 -26.69
N ASP A 231 -6.87 6.69 -26.54
CA ASP A 231 -6.33 5.76 -27.52
C ASP A 231 -7.07 4.41 -27.38
N PRO A 232 -7.70 3.88 -28.44
CA PRO A 232 -8.38 2.58 -28.39
C PRO A 232 -7.49 1.40 -27.98
N LEU A 233 -6.18 1.46 -28.26
CA LEU A 233 -5.23 0.40 -27.91
C LEU A 233 -4.65 0.58 -26.50
N GLU A 234 -4.72 1.80 -25.96
CA GLU A 234 -4.15 2.18 -24.67
C GLU A 234 -5.18 2.99 -23.84
N PRO A 235 -6.40 2.48 -23.59
CA PRO A 235 -7.47 3.29 -23.03
C PRO A 235 -7.16 3.80 -21.63
N GLU A 236 -6.77 2.91 -20.69
CA GLU A 236 -6.45 3.32 -19.32
C GLU A 236 -5.20 4.21 -19.26
N TYR A 237 -4.16 3.86 -20.02
CA TYR A 237 -2.91 4.60 -20.03
C TYR A 237 -3.08 6.02 -20.62
N SER A 238 -3.75 6.13 -21.77
CA SER A 238 -3.98 7.43 -22.41
C SER A 238 -4.89 8.33 -21.57
N ILE A 239 -5.92 7.78 -20.92
CA ILE A 239 -6.76 8.54 -19.98
C ILE A 239 -5.93 9.02 -18.80
N LEU A 240 -5.12 8.14 -18.18
CA LEU A 240 -4.24 8.50 -17.08
C LEU A 240 -3.29 9.65 -17.48
N LYS A 241 -2.53 9.48 -18.56
CA LYS A 241 -1.55 10.47 -19.04
C LYS A 241 -2.20 11.83 -19.30
N GLN A 242 -3.37 11.85 -19.95
CA GLN A 242 -4.10 13.08 -20.23
C GLN A 242 -4.59 13.78 -18.96
N ARG A 243 -5.12 13.02 -17.98
CA ARG A 243 -5.58 13.59 -16.71
C ARG A 243 -4.42 14.18 -15.90
N LEU A 244 -3.29 13.47 -15.83
CA LEU A 244 -2.07 13.97 -15.22
C LEU A 244 -1.58 15.24 -15.91
N ALA A 245 -1.54 15.27 -17.25
CA ALA A 245 -1.12 16.44 -18.00
C ALA A 245 -2.02 17.66 -17.72
N ARG A 246 -3.34 17.47 -17.69
CA ARG A 246 -4.28 18.55 -17.32
C ARG A 246 -4.04 19.05 -15.90
N ARG A 247 -3.80 18.15 -14.95
CA ARG A 247 -3.53 18.51 -13.55
C ARG A 247 -2.21 19.27 -13.39
N ILE A 248 -1.14 18.83 -14.05
CA ILE A 248 0.17 19.51 -14.08
C ILE A 248 0.03 20.93 -14.63
N ARG A 249 -0.70 21.08 -15.75
CA ARG A 249 -0.94 22.39 -16.37
C ARG A 249 -1.75 23.31 -15.44
N TYR A 250 -2.78 22.77 -14.82
CA TYR A 250 -3.62 23.49 -13.86
C TYR A 250 -2.81 24.00 -12.66
N GLU A 251 -1.94 23.18 -12.08
CA GLU A 251 -1.05 23.58 -10.98
C GLU A 251 0.17 24.42 -11.44
N LYS A 252 0.32 24.68 -12.74
CA LYS A 252 1.44 25.43 -13.34
C LYS A 252 2.81 24.84 -12.98
N LEU A 253 2.92 23.52 -12.94
CA LEU A 253 4.14 22.82 -12.56
C LEU A 253 5.10 22.66 -13.76
N ASP A 254 6.39 22.83 -13.49
CA ASP A 254 7.45 22.58 -14.48
C ASP A 254 7.75 21.08 -14.58
N VAL A 255 7.42 20.48 -15.73
CA VAL A 255 7.67 19.07 -16.03
C VAL A 255 9.15 18.70 -15.96
N GLY A 256 10.06 19.63 -16.27
CA GLY A 256 11.50 19.40 -16.20
C GLY A 256 11.98 19.07 -14.78
N MET A 257 11.33 19.68 -13.78
CA MET A 257 11.64 19.56 -12.36
C MET A 257 10.90 18.40 -11.68
N LEU A 258 9.94 17.77 -12.35
CA LEU A 258 9.21 16.63 -11.77
C LEU A 258 10.10 15.39 -11.68
N ASP A 259 9.99 14.69 -10.55
CA ASP A 259 10.52 13.35 -10.32
C ASP A 259 9.37 12.35 -10.12
N LEU A 260 9.70 11.07 -9.93
CA LEU A 260 8.67 10.04 -9.77
C LEU A 260 7.82 10.27 -8.51
N PRO A 261 8.38 10.58 -7.32
CA PRO A 261 7.59 10.92 -6.14
C PRO A 261 6.62 12.08 -6.35
N SER A 262 7.05 13.19 -6.95
CA SER A 262 6.19 14.34 -7.22
C SER A 262 5.09 14.00 -8.22
N LEU A 263 5.39 13.24 -9.29
CA LEU A 263 4.37 12.76 -10.21
C LEU A 263 3.35 11.83 -9.55
N THR A 264 3.79 10.93 -8.66
CA THR A 264 2.88 10.07 -7.90
C THR A 264 1.98 10.87 -6.96
N GLN A 265 2.48 11.94 -6.35
CA GLN A 265 1.65 12.87 -5.56
C GLN A 265 0.66 13.64 -6.44
N ILE A 266 1.02 13.99 -7.67
CA ILE A 266 0.08 14.60 -8.64
C ILE A 266 -1.00 13.59 -9.05
N ALA A 267 -0.62 12.33 -9.25
CA ALA A 267 -1.56 11.25 -9.52
C ALA A 267 -2.55 11.09 -8.36
N GLU A 268 -2.08 11.12 -7.12
CA GLU A 268 -2.94 11.02 -5.94
C GLU A 268 -4.02 12.09 -5.94
N ARG A 269 -3.63 13.36 -6.18
CA ARG A 269 -4.59 14.47 -6.26
C ARG A 269 -5.58 14.31 -7.39
N THR A 270 -5.08 13.96 -8.57
CA THR A 270 -5.92 13.73 -9.76
C THR A 270 -6.96 12.64 -9.51
N ILE A 271 -6.54 11.52 -8.91
CA ILE A 271 -7.41 10.39 -8.58
C ILE A 271 -8.40 10.78 -7.48
N SER A 272 -7.97 11.55 -6.47
CA SER A 272 -8.81 12.06 -5.40
C SER A 272 -9.94 12.93 -5.95
N ASP A 273 -9.64 13.84 -6.88
CA ASP A 273 -10.65 14.72 -7.49
C ASP A 273 -11.63 13.94 -8.39
N ASP A 274 -11.13 12.99 -9.18
CA ASP A 274 -11.97 12.10 -9.98
C ASP A 274 -12.89 11.24 -9.09
N LEU A 275 -12.38 10.76 -7.95
CA LEU A 275 -13.15 10.02 -6.97
C LEU A 275 -14.27 10.88 -6.38
N GLU A 276 -13.96 12.11 -5.95
CA GLU A 276 -14.95 13.03 -5.40
C GLU A 276 -16.04 13.38 -6.43
N TYR A 277 -15.66 13.58 -7.70
CA TYR A 277 -16.60 13.78 -8.80
C TYR A 277 -17.56 12.58 -8.95
N LEU A 278 -17.04 11.35 -8.91
CA LEU A 278 -17.88 10.15 -9.00
C LEU A 278 -18.81 10.00 -7.78
N ILE A 279 -18.30 10.26 -6.57
CA ILE A 279 -19.08 10.18 -5.33
C ILE A 279 -20.24 11.16 -5.37
N GLU A 280 -20.03 12.40 -5.82
CA GLU A 280 -21.09 13.41 -5.94
C GLU A 280 -22.27 12.93 -6.82
N LYS A 281 -21.97 12.19 -7.89
CA LYS A 281 -23.00 11.65 -8.80
C LYS A 281 -23.58 10.31 -8.33
N ALA A 282 -22.86 9.58 -7.49
CA ALA A 282 -23.21 8.23 -7.06
C ALA A 282 -23.94 8.17 -5.72
N VAL A 283 -23.58 9.05 -4.79
CA VAL A 283 -24.00 9.00 -3.38
C VAL A 283 -24.88 10.21 -3.06
N ASN A 284 -26.01 9.96 -2.40
CA ASN A 284 -26.84 11.03 -1.83
C ASN A 284 -26.56 11.17 -0.32
N PRO A 285 -25.92 12.27 0.13
CA PRO A 285 -25.53 12.46 1.54
C PRO A 285 -26.71 12.56 2.53
N ALA A 286 -27.94 12.77 2.03
CA ALA A 286 -29.13 12.80 2.87
C ALA A 286 -29.52 11.40 3.36
N ILE A 287 -29.21 10.36 2.58
CA ILE A 287 -29.64 8.97 2.83
C ILE A 287 -28.47 8.01 3.14
N ALA A 288 -27.24 8.43 2.87
CA ALA A 288 -26.05 7.63 3.15
C ALA A 288 -24.96 8.46 3.83
N ASP A 289 -24.18 7.80 4.68
CA ASP A 289 -22.95 8.34 5.24
C ASP A 289 -21.76 7.76 4.50
N TYR A 290 -20.71 8.54 4.31
CA TYR A 290 -19.51 8.02 3.67
C TYR A 290 -18.22 8.62 4.21
N ALA A 291 -17.14 7.89 3.99
CA ALA A 291 -15.78 8.34 4.27
C ALA A 291 -14.92 8.27 3.02
N VAL A 292 -13.95 9.17 2.89
CA VAL A 292 -12.97 9.17 1.80
C VAL A 292 -11.58 9.24 2.42
N ILE A 293 -10.71 8.32 2.01
CA ILE A 293 -9.34 8.20 2.49
C ILE A 293 -8.44 7.98 1.27
N THR A 294 -7.65 8.99 0.92
CA THR A 294 -6.68 8.93 -0.19
C THR A 294 -5.27 9.21 0.30
N GLY A 295 -4.29 8.78 -0.49
CA GLY A 295 -2.88 8.88 -0.16
C GLY A 295 -2.01 8.23 -1.21
N VAL A 296 -0.73 8.00 -0.88
CA VAL A 296 0.19 7.25 -1.72
C VAL A 296 0.60 5.96 -1.02
N GLU A 297 0.43 4.82 -1.69
CA GLU A 297 0.99 3.53 -1.25
C GLU A 297 2.49 3.47 -1.63
N ILE A 298 3.33 3.06 -0.69
CA ILE A 298 4.79 3.08 -0.84
C ILE A 298 5.36 1.71 -0.49
N HIS A 299 5.89 1.06 -1.51
CA HIS A 299 6.54 -0.25 -1.43
C HIS A 299 8.00 -0.04 -1.03
N ASN A 300 8.39 -0.45 0.18
CA ASN A 300 9.77 -0.41 0.64
C ASN A 300 10.32 -1.83 0.82
N TRP A 301 10.43 -2.53 -0.30
CA TRP A 301 10.80 -3.94 -0.32
C TRP A 301 12.31 -4.14 -0.35
N ALA A 302 12.75 -5.32 0.09
CA ALA A 302 14.13 -5.74 -0.02
C ALA A 302 14.61 -5.63 -1.47
N ALA A 303 15.82 -5.10 -1.68
CA ALA A 303 16.47 -5.16 -2.97
C ALA A 303 16.80 -6.60 -3.39
N ASP A 304 17.01 -7.47 -2.40
CA ASP A 304 17.20 -8.91 -2.58
C ASP A 304 16.24 -9.70 -1.68
N LEU A 305 15.48 -10.62 -2.27
CA LEU A 305 14.42 -11.39 -1.59
C LEU A 305 14.94 -12.77 -1.17
N GLU A 306 16.11 -12.81 -0.53
CA GLU A 306 16.74 -14.03 -0.01
C GLU A 306 16.60 -14.14 1.52
N ASP A 307 16.73 -15.36 2.05
CA ASP A 307 16.70 -15.62 3.50
C ASP A 307 17.84 -14.85 4.19
N GLY A 308 17.49 -13.94 5.10
CA GLY A 308 18.45 -13.06 5.78
C GLY A 308 18.74 -11.73 5.07
N GLY A 309 18.06 -11.45 3.94
CA GLY A 309 18.03 -10.15 3.29
C GLY A 309 17.28 -9.08 4.10
N ASP A 310 17.29 -7.85 3.60
CA ASP A 310 16.59 -6.73 4.23
C ASP A 310 15.08 -7.02 4.38
N PRO A 311 14.43 -6.57 5.47
CA PRO A 311 13.00 -6.76 5.63
C PRO A 311 12.25 -5.94 4.58
N SER A 312 11.18 -6.51 4.02
CA SER A 312 10.25 -5.77 3.16
C SER A 312 9.19 -5.09 4.03
N MET A 313 8.89 -3.81 3.76
CA MET A 313 7.93 -3.01 4.51
C MET A 313 6.95 -2.32 3.58
N GLU A 314 5.74 -2.06 4.09
CA GLU A 314 4.68 -1.36 3.37
C GLU A 314 4.26 -0.10 4.11
N PHE A 315 4.11 0.99 3.36
CA PHE A 315 3.72 2.29 3.91
C PHE A 315 2.55 2.89 3.14
N VAL A 316 1.78 3.72 3.83
CA VAL A 316 0.77 4.60 3.22
C VAL A 316 1.03 6.01 3.73
N ALA A 317 1.14 6.96 2.80
CA ALA A 317 1.20 8.38 3.10
C ALA A 317 -0.18 9.01 2.88
N PRO A 318 -1.03 9.14 3.92
CA PRO A 318 -2.34 9.78 3.79
C PRO A 318 -2.20 11.25 3.43
N THR A 319 -3.09 11.72 2.57
CA THR A 319 -3.11 13.09 2.04
C THR A 319 -4.46 13.77 2.28
N LYS A 320 -5.58 13.06 2.03
CA LYS A 320 -6.95 13.53 2.23
C LYS A 320 -7.73 12.47 2.99
N ALA A 321 -8.28 12.85 4.14
CA ALA A 321 -9.20 12.02 4.91
C ALA A 321 -10.37 12.87 5.41
N TYR A 322 -11.60 12.40 5.17
CA TYR A 322 -12.80 13.05 5.69
C TYR A 322 -13.97 12.07 5.76
N VAL A 323 -14.97 12.46 6.54
CA VAL A 323 -16.27 11.79 6.64
C VAL A 323 -17.38 12.77 6.29
N VAL A 324 -18.47 12.26 5.72
CA VAL A 324 -19.72 12.97 5.53
C VAL A 324 -20.79 12.20 6.27
N VAL A 325 -21.21 12.75 7.41
CA VAL A 325 -22.22 12.14 8.27
C VAL A 325 -23.41 13.07 8.39
N ASN A 326 -24.60 12.56 8.10
CA ASN A 326 -25.84 13.36 8.04
C ASN A 326 -25.71 14.58 7.10
N GLY A 327 -25.02 14.41 5.97
CA GLY A 327 -24.77 15.50 5.01
C GLY A 327 -23.73 16.53 5.46
N VAL A 328 -23.06 16.32 6.60
CA VAL A 328 -22.04 17.25 7.13
C VAL A 328 -20.64 16.67 6.92
N LYS A 329 -19.83 17.36 6.10
CA LYS A 329 -18.42 17.02 5.86
C LYS A 329 -17.54 17.44 7.03
N THR A 330 -16.75 16.51 7.56
CA THR A 330 -15.75 16.73 8.61
C THR A 330 -14.40 16.17 8.15
N HIS A 331 -13.38 17.04 8.07
CA HIS A 331 -12.03 16.62 7.75
C HIS A 331 -11.36 15.94 8.95
N LEU A 332 -10.60 14.88 8.65
CA LEU A 332 -9.89 14.07 9.64
C LEU A 332 -8.39 14.23 9.46
N ASP A 333 -7.67 14.43 10.55
CA ASP A 333 -6.22 14.35 10.56
C ASP A 333 -5.76 13.03 11.18
N LEU A 334 -5.42 12.06 10.32
CA LEU A 334 -4.93 10.75 10.78
C LEU A 334 -3.60 10.90 11.54
N MET A 335 -2.81 11.93 11.29
CA MET A 335 -1.53 12.13 11.99
C MET A 335 -1.73 12.50 13.46
N MET A 336 -2.90 13.05 13.81
CA MET A 336 -3.25 13.44 15.18
C MET A 336 -3.84 12.29 16.01
N ILE A 337 -4.15 11.17 15.37
CA ILE A 337 -4.62 9.96 16.04
C ILE A 337 -3.42 9.29 16.70
N PRO A 338 -3.43 9.06 18.02
CA PRO A 338 -2.34 8.37 18.69
C PRO A 338 -2.11 7.00 18.04
N PRO A 339 -0.85 6.66 17.70
CA PRO A 339 -0.56 5.33 17.18
C PRO A 339 -0.95 4.29 18.24
N MET A 340 -1.43 3.14 17.79
CA MET A 340 -1.67 2.03 18.68
C MET A 340 -0.35 1.60 19.32
N SER A 341 -0.43 1.19 20.59
CA SER A 341 0.73 0.58 21.24
C SER A 341 1.17 -0.67 20.51
N PHE A 342 2.45 -1.01 20.60
CA PHE A 342 3.02 -2.23 20.00
C PHE A 342 2.19 -3.49 20.30
N ARG A 343 1.67 -3.61 21.53
CA ARG A 343 0.81 -4.75 21.93
C ARG A 343 -0.50 -4.79 21.14
N GLN A 344 -1.09 -3.64 20.85
CA GLN A 344 -2.31 -3.55 20.05
C GLN A 344 -2.04 -3.85 18.57
N LEU A 345 -0.93 -3.35 18.02
CA LEU A 345 -0.51 -3.68 16.65
C LEU A 345 -0.23 -5.18 16.47
N GLN A 346 0.42 -5.83 17.44
CA GLN A 346 0.69 -7.26 17.38
C GLN A 346 -0.59 -8.11 17.43
N LEU A 347 -1.62 -7.66 18.18
CA LEU A 347 -2.94 -8.30 18.21
C LEU A 347 -3.74 -8.12 16.92
N MET A 348 -3.48 -7.06 16.15
CA MET A 348 -4.12 -6.84 14.85
C MET A 348 -3.37 -7.56 13.73
N ALA A 349 -2.04 -7.52 13.71
CA ALA A 349 -1.22 -8.24 12.76
C ALA A 349 -1.49 -9.76 12.77
N SER A 350 -1.68 -10.35 13.96
CA SER A 350 -2.06 -11.76 14.11
C SER A 350 -3.45 -12.10 13.55
N ARG A 351 -4.32 -11.12 13.36
CA ARG A 351 -5.64 -11.28 12.73
C ARG A 351 -5.60 -11.08 11.21
N SER A 352 -4.69 -10.25 10.70
CA SER A 352 -4.61 -9.91 9.27
C SER A 352 -3.88 -10.95 8.40
N LEU A 353 -3.00 -11.78 8.97
CA LEU A 353 -2.15 -12.72 8.23
C LEU A 353 -2.80 -14.11 8.02
N LEU A 354 -4.09 -14.14 7.63
CA LEU A 354 -4.88 -15.36 7.35
C LEU A 354 -4.03 -16.57 6.91
N ASP A 355 -3.94 -17.57 7.79
CA ASP A 355 -3.30 -18.88 7.60
C ASP A 355 -1.77 -18.92 7.39
N ILE A 356 -1.03 -17.84 7.69
CA ILE A 356 0.44 -17.88 7.76
C ILE A 356 0.85 -17.88 9.24
N PRO A 357 1.57 -18.91 9.74
CA PRO A 357 2.10 -18.87 11.08
C PRO A 357 2.95 -17.60 11.21
N PRO A 358 2.82 -16.81 12.29
CA PRO A 358 3.70 -15.68 12.49
C PRO A 358 5.14 -16.23 12.42
N GLY A 359 5.86 -15.90 11.35
CA GLY A 359 7.31 -16.02 11.33
C GLY A 359 7.86 -15.18 12.47
N ASP A 360 9.15 -15.28 12.75
CA ASP A 360 9.80 -14.36 13.68
C ASP A 360 9.65 -12.93 13.15
N ILE A 361 8.54 -12.25 13.48
CA ILE A 361 8.27 -10.86 13.12
C ILE A 361 9.43 -10.10 13.76
N ALA A 362 10.35 -9.63 12.93
CA ALA A 362 11.50 -8.91 13.42
C ALA A 362 10.98 -7.66 14.13
N ALA A 363 11.05 -7.69 15.46
CA ALA A 363 10.57 -6.60 16.27
C ALA A 363 11.51 -5.42 16.03
N GLY A 364 11.06 -4.45 15.24
CA GLY A 364 11.55 -3.08 15.41
C GLY A 364 11.46 -2.75 16.90
N LEU A 365 12.52 -2.16 17.45
CA LEU A 365 12.69 -1.83 18.87
C LEU A 365 11.37 -1.52 19.58
N ARG A 366 11.20 -1.94 20.84
CA ARG A 366 10.02 -1.62 21.68
C ARG A 366 9.50 -0.19 21.41
N GLY A 367 8.38 -0.07 20.71
CA GLY A 367 7.78 1.22 20.33
C GLY A 367 7.76 1.54 18.83
N SER A 368 8.39 0.73 17.96
CA SER A 368 8.27 0.87 16.51
C SER A 368 6.94 0.31 16.01
N VAL A 369 6.25 1.04 15.14
CA VAL A 369 5.04 0.60 14.43
C VAL A 369 5.34 -0.09 13.08
N LEU A 370 6.62 -0.15 12.70
CA LEU A 370 7.07 -0.76 11.44
C LEU A 370 7.05 -2.28 11.56
N GLN A 371 6.45 -2.94 10.57
CA GLN A 371 6.37 -4.39 10.49
C GLN A 371 6.93 -4.88 9.16
N GLU A 372 7.67 -5.99 9.23
CA GLU A 372 8.10 -6.73 8.06
C GLU A 372 6.90 -7.46 7.44
N ILE A 373 6.84 -7.46 6.11
CA ILE A 373 5.99 -8.35 5.33
C ILE A 373 6.78 -9.64 5.07
N PRO A 374 6.34 -10.80 5.60
CA PRO A 374 7.07 -12.04 5.42
C PRO A 374 7.22 -12.40 3.93
N TYR A 375 8.40 -12.87 3.53
CA TYR A 375 8.65 -13.34 2.17
C TYR A 375 7.62 -14.40 1.72
N ALA A 376 7.24 -15.33 2.60
CA ALA A 376 6.20 -16.33 2.32
C ALA A 376 4.83 -15.72 1.97
N TYR A 377 4.47 -14.58 2.56
CA TYR A 377 3.25 -13.85 2.19
C TYR A 377 3.39 -13.26 0.78
N LEU A 378 4.53 -12.62 0.50
CA LEU A 378 4.85 -12.05 -0.81
C LEU A 378 4.82 -13.13 -1.91
N GLU A 379 5.45 -14.28 -1.67
CA GLU A 379 5.47 -15.41 -2.58
C GLU A 379 4.06 -16.02 -2.79
N LYS A 380 3.30 -16.27 -1.71
CA LYS A 380 1.94 -16.83 -1.83
C LYS A 380 1.02 -15.93 -2.66
N ARG A 381 1.11 -14.61 -2.47
CA ARG A 381 0.24 -13.65 -3.15
C ARG A 381 0.71 -13.28 -4.55
N MET A 382 2.01 -13.28 -4.83
CA MET A 382 2.57 -12.81 -6.11
C MET A 382 3.23 -13.88 -6.98
N GLY A 383 3.68 -14.99 -6.39
CA GLY A 383 4.42 -16.06 -7.06
C GLY A 383 3.56 -17.07 -7.83
N GLY A 384 2.23 -16.98 -7.74
CA GLY A 384 1.30 -17.70 -8.60
C GLY A 384 1.46 -19.23 -8.62
N ALA A 385 1.17 -19.92 -7.51
CA ALA A 385 0.55 -21.26 -7.47
C ALA A 385 0.51 -21.81 -6.03
N ALA A 386 -0.67 -21.83 -5.40
CA ALA A 386 -1.20 -22.95 -4.62
C ALA A 386 -2.51 -22.53 -3.93
N THR A 387 -3.60 -23.17 -4.35
CA THR A 387 -4.90 -23.18 -3.69
C THR A 387 -4.85 -24.02 -2.41
N GLU A 388 -5.48 -23.54 -1.34
CA GLU A 388 -6.37 -24.30 -0.45
C GLU A 388 -7.06 -23.31 0.49
N GLY A 389 -8.38 -23.43 0.65
CA GLY A 389 -9.22 -22.48 1.38
C GLY A 389 -9.80 -23.02 2.68
N ALA A 390 -10.40 -22.13 3.48
CA ALA A 390 -11.47 -22.47 4.41
C ALA A 390 -12.30 -21.21 4.76
N VAL A 391 -13.61 -21.42 4.88
CA VAL A 391 -14.63 -20.41 5.17
C VAL A 391 -15.00 -20.41 6.66
N GLY A 392 -15.07 -19.21 7.25
CA GLY A 392 -16.14 -18.82 8.18
C GLY A 392 -15.89 -18.94 9.69
N ARG A 393 -16.17 -17.85 10.41
CA ARG A 393 -16.87 -17.86 11.71
C ARG A 393 -17.50 -16.51 12.03
N ALA A 394 -18.74 -16.56 12.51
CA ALA A 394 -19.59 -15.43 12.88
C ALA A 394 -19.10 -14.70 14.15
N ALA A 395 -19.27 -13.38 14.18
CA ALA A 395 -19.06 -12.55 15.36
C ALA A 395 -20.41 -12.20 16.03
N ASN A 396 -20.40 -12.16 17.37
CA ASN A 396 -21.56 -11.81 18.19
C ASN A 396 -21.87 -10.30 18.14
N PRO A 397 -23.15 -9.89 18.19
CA PRO A 397 -23.52 -8.49 18.16
C PRO A 397 -23.16 -7.79 19.47
N VAL A 398 -22.42 -6.69 19.38
CA VAL A 398 -22.20 -5.76 20.49
C VAL A 398 -23.32 -4.74 20.50
N ASN A 399 -24.02 -4.66 21.64
CA ASN A 399 -25.13 -3.75 21.87
C ASN A 399 -24.61 -2.32 22.08
N LEU A 400 -24.94 -1.39 21.17
CA LEU A 400 -24.54 0.01 21.25
C LEU A 400 -25.73 0.88 21.67
N GLN A 401 -25.80 1.18 22.96
CA GLN A 401 -26.54 2.34 23.46
C GLN A 401 -25.71 3.02 24.53
N ILE A 402 -24.86 3.99 24.13
CA ILE A 402 -24.42 5.05 25.03
C ILE A 402 -24.33 6.34 24.20
N ALA A 403 -25.25 7.26 24.46
CA ALA A 403 -25.04 8.68 24.17
C ALA A 403 -23.98 9.17 25.16
N ALA A 404 -22.77 9.45 24.69
CA ALA A 404 -21.70 10.01 25.51
C ALA A 404 -21.04 11.17 24.76
N GLU A 405 -20.84 12.27 25.48
CA GLU A 405 -19.95 13.35 25.07
C GLU A 405 -18.58 12.76 24.66
N TRP A 406 -18.11 13.20 23.50
CA TRP A 406 -16.92 12.67 22.83
C TRP A 406 -15.64 12.86 23.69
N PRO A 407 -14.81 11.83 23.87
CA PRO A 407 -13.45 11.96 24.40
C PRO A 407 -12.65 13.13 23.79
N SER A 408 -11.86 13.82 24.61
CA SER A 408 -11.13 15.05 24.23
C SER A 408 -10.07 14.89 23.13
N TRP A 409 -9.69 13.66 22.77
CA TRP A 409 -8.83 13.40 21.60
C TRP A 409 -9.63 13.34 20.29
N GLN A 410 -10.90 12.93 20.31
CA GLN A 410 -11.75 12.89 19.12
C GLN A 410 -12.13 14.28 18.61
N SER A 411 -12.20 15.28 19.50
CA SER A 411 -12.32 16.68 19.09
C SER A 411 -11.06 17.22 18.39
N ARG A 412 -9.87 16.66 18.67
CA ARG A 412 -8.61 17.04 18.00
C ARG A 412 -8.41 16.44 16.61
N ILE A 413 -9.14 15.37 16.29
CA ILE A 413 -9.11 14.74 14.96
C ILE A 413 -9.87 15.60 13.95
N ARG A 414 -10.92 16.29 14.42
CA ARG A 414 -11.67 17.23 13.61
C ARG A 414 -10.79 18.43 13.33
N ARG A 415 -10.46 18.61 12.06
CA ARG A 415 -10.07 19.93 11.59
C ARG A 415 -11.36 20.68 11.36
N ASP A 416 -11.69 21.63 12.24
CA ASP A 416 -12.66 22.66 11.86
C ASP A 416 -12.17 23.24 10.54
N ASN A 417 -13.05 23.41 9.55
CA ASN A 417 -12.69 23.80 8.18
C ASN A 417 -11.85 25.10 8.10
N ASN A 418 -11.70 25.83 9.22
CA ASN A 418 -10.95 27.07 9.36
C ASN A 418 -9.61 26.97 10.14
N ALA A 419 -9.21 25.80 10.69
CA ALA A 419 -8.18 25.78 11.75
C ALA A 419 -6.79 25.21 11.37
N ALA A 420 -6.61 24.57 10.23
CA ALA A 420 -5.31 23.97 9.86
C ALA A 420 -4.76 24.51 8.53
N PRO A 421 -3.59 25.18 8.51
CA PRO A 421 -3.04 25.81 7.32
C PRO A 421 -2.79 24.83 6.16
N TYR A 422 -2.50 23.56 6.47
CA TYR A 422 -2.30 22.51 5.47
C TYR A 422 -3.60 22.14 4.72
N THR A 423 -4.75 22.16 5.39
CA THR A 423 -6.05 21.82 4.77
C THR A 423 -6.56 22.97 3.91
N LEU A 424 -6.42 24.22 4.38
CA LEU A 424 -6.79 25.40 3.60
C LEU A 424 -5.97 25.49 2.31
N HIS A 425 -4.64 25.30 2.40
CA HIS A 425 -3.80 25.29 1.20
C HIS A 425 -4.13 24.13 0.25
N GLN A 426 -4.42 22.92 0.76
CA GLN A 426 -4.87 21.81 -0.08
C GLN A 426 -6.22 22.13 -0.76
N LEU A 427 -7.19 22.67 -0.01
CA LEU A 427 -8.49 23.06 -0.53
C LEU A 427 -8.37 24.16 -1.60
N GLU A 428 -7.56 25.19 -1.36
CA GLU A 428 -7.29 26.26 -2.33
C GLU A 428 -6.59 25.74 -3.58
N ARG A 429 -5.60 24.86 -3.42
CA ARG A 429 -4.90 24.22 -4.55
C ARG A 429 -5.85 23.37 -5.38
N ASP A 430 -6.74 22.62 -4.75
CA ASP A 430 -7.64 21.67 -5.42
C ASP A 430 -8.95 22.35 -5.88
N MET A 431 -9.15 23.63 -5.55
CA MET A 431 -10.32 24.41 -5.91
C MET A 431 -10.40 24.63 -7.43
N TYR A 432 -11.43 24.08 -8.09
CA TYR A 432 -11.59 24.09 -9.56
C TYR A 432 -10.56 23.24 -10.32
N ALA A 433 -9.95 22.27 -9.65
CA ALA A 433 -9.13 21.27 -10.31
C ALA A 433 -9.89 20.53 -11.43
N PRO A 434 -9.21 20.19 -12.55
CA PRO A 434 -9.85 19.51 -13.65
C PRO A 434 -10.21 18.06 -13.28
N THR A 435 -11.50 17.75 -13.32
CA THR A 435 -12.08 16.41 -13.18
C THR A 435 -12.12 15.65 -14.51
N MET A 436 -12.58 14.40 -14.46
CA MET A 436 -12.79 13.55 -15.64
C MET A 436 -13.72 14.10 -16.73
N ASP A 437 -14.53 15.14 -16.46
CA ASP A 437 -15.45 15.78 -17.40
C ASP A 437 -15.20 17.30 -17.59
N SER A 438 -14.24 17.88 -16.88
CA SER A 438 -13.96 19.32 -16.92
C SER A 438 -13.60 19.77 -18.35
N PRO A 439 -14.30 20.76 -18.92
CA PRO A 439 -14.00 21.23 -20.28
C PRO A 439 -12.56 21.76 -20.34
N GLU A 440 -11.97 21.75 -21.54
CA GLU A 440 -10.70 22.47 -21.73
C GLU A 440 -10.92 23.92 -21.34
N LEU A 441 -10.20 24.38 -20.32
CA LEU A 441 -10.15 25.78 -19.92
C LEU A 441 -9.53 26.56 -21.07
N ALA A 442 -10.35 26.99 -22.02
CA ALA A 442 -9.98 27.94 -23.04
C ALA A 442 -9.69 29.28 -22.33
N ASN A 443 -8.41 29.60 -22.16
CA ASN A 443 -7.92 30.91 -21.72
C ASN A 443 -8.50 31.39 -20.37
N LEU A 444 -8.05 30.81 -19.26
CA LEU A 444 -7.92 31.58 -18.02
C LEU A 444 -6.52 32.23 -18.05
N ASN A 445 -6.43 33.37 -18.75
CA ASN A 445 -5.30 34.29 -18.68
C ASN A 445 -5.29 35.01 -17.32
#